data_AF-A0A1I3UUR3-F1
#
_entry.id   AF-A0A1I3UUR3-F1
#
_cell.length_a   1.000
_cell.length_b   1.000
_cell.length_c   1.000
_cell.angle_alpha   90.00
_cell.angle_beta   90.00
_cell.angle_gamma   90.00
#
_symmetry.space_group_name_H-M   'P 1'
#
loop_
_entity.id
_entity.type
_entity.pdbx_description
1 polymer ?
#
loop_
_entity_poly.entity_id
_entity_poly.type
_entity_poly.pdbx_seq_one_letter_code
_entity_poly.pdbx_strand_id
1 'polypeptide(L)'
;MAGIPGRHRIVSAGNDHSLPAKLDLEFLRGQVVRQGLYKVDFHTVHGTGCGVVYVMDGKMRGGNSAFAFMGTYTGEGDTIKVKISTQRYNDDPSFKGLFGIDRVTLTLTGREDGDAAEFEGSALQVPGVAFRAVLNRIGD
;
A
#
# COMPACT_ATOMS: atom_id res chain seq x y z
N MET A 1 -34.88 40.36 56.74
CA MET A 1 -33.42 40.39 57.05
C MET A 1 -32.95 38.95 57.13
N ALA A 2 -31.89 38.64 56.39
CA ALA A 2 -31.48 37.30 55.96
C ALA A 2 -30.72 36.47 57.02
N GLY A 3 -30.71 35.14 56.86
CA GLY A 3 -29.82 34.22 57.57
C GLY A 3 -29.91 32.79 57.02
N ILE A 4 -28.97 32.41 56.15
CA ILE A 4 -28.83 31.11 55.46
C ILE A 4 -28.10 30.10 56.37
N PRO A 5 -28.49 28.81 56.44
CA PRO A 5 -27.63 27.76 56.97
C PRO A 5 -26.91 26.95 55.88
N GLY A 6 -25.59 26.79 56.05
CA GLY A 6 -24.97 25.45 56.09
C GLY A 6 -24.64 24.71 54.80
N ARG A 7 -23.58 25.16 54.11
CA ARG A 7 -22.57 24.42 53.30
C ARG A 7 -22.87 22.95 52.90
N HIS A 8 -23.10 22.76 51.60
CA HIS A 8 -22.93 21.49 50.90
C HIS A 8 -21.45 21.18 50.62
N ARG A 9 -21.09 19.91 50.85
CA ARG A 9 -19.83 19.24 50.53
C ARG A 9 -19.60 19.22 49.01
N ILE A 10 -18.53 19.83 48.53
CA ILE A 10 -18.02 19.59 47.17
C ILE A 10 -16.70 18.84 47.31
N VAL A 11 -16.72 17.63 46.76
CA VAL A 11 -15.59 16.71 46.64
C VAL A 11 -14.63 17.31 45.61
N SER A 12 -13.39 17.59 46.01
CA SER A 12 -12.33 17.94 45.07
C SER A 12 -11.83 16.66 44.42
N ALA A 13 -12.30 16.38 43.20
CA ALA A 13 -11.65 15.42 42.32
C ALA A 13 -10.50 16.15 41.62
N GLY A 14 -9.27 15.81 41.98
CA GLY A 14 -8.09 16.25 41.24
C GLY A 14 -8.18 15.70 39.83
N ASN A 15 -8.35 16.58 38.84
CA ASN A 15 -8.33 16.19 37.45
C ASN A 15 -6.87 16.25 36.98
N ASP A 16 -6.33 15.05 36.80
CA ASP A 16 -5.10 14.72 36.10
C ASP A 16 -4.86 15.63 34.88
N HIS A 17 -3.80 16.44 34.94
CA HIS A 17 -3.26 17.13 33.77
C HIS A 17 -2.32 16.18 33.04
N SER A 18 -2.90 15.13 32.43
CA SER A 18 -2.24 14.41 31.35
C SER A 18 -2.22 15.32 30.13
N LEU A 19 -1.01 15.74 29.73
CA LEU A 19 -0.76 16.38 28.43
C LEU A 19 -1.39 15.50 27.33
N PRO A 20 -2.02 16.07 26.28
CA PRO A 20 -2.51 15.24 25.20
C PRO A 20 -1.34 14.48 24.59
N ALA A 21 -1.54 13.18 24.40
CA ALA A 21 -0.66 12.29 23.67
C ALA A 21 -0.14 13.02 22.42
N LYS A 22 1.15 12.82 22.13
CA LYS A 22 1.76 13.11 20.82
C LYS A 22 0.68 12.94 19.76
N LEU A 23 0.39 14.00 19.01
CA LEU A 23 -0.36 13.87 17.77
C LEU A 23 0.30 12.71 17.02
N ASP A 24 -0.37 11.56 16.94
CA ASP A 24 0.23 10.34 16.42
C ASP A 24 0.58 10.62 14.96
N LEU A 25 1.84 10.95 14.70
CA LEU A 25 2.34 11.28 13.37
C LEU A 25 2.14 10.11 12.40
N GLU A 26 1.93 8.90 12.96
CA GLU A 26 1.53 7.67 12.26
C GLU A 26 0.08 7.69 11.78
N PHE A 27 -0.83 8.41 12.44
CA PHE A 27 -2.22 8.61 11.99
C PHE A 27 -2.33 9.60 10.81
N LEU A 28 -1.29 10.42 10.58
CA LEU A 28 -1.17 11.28 9.40
C LEU A 28 -0.51 10.57 8.21
N ARG A 29 0.00 9.35 8.39
CA ARG A 29 0.50 8.55 7.27
C ARG A 29 -0.72 7.97 6.57
N GLY A 30 -0.91 8.34 5.30
CA GLY A 30 -1.92 7.70 4.46
C GLY A 30 -1.75 6.19 4.43
N GLN A 31 -2.80 5.48 4.05
CA GLN A 31 -2.82 4.02 3.95
C GLN A 31 -1.56 3.49 3.27
N VAL A 32 -0.87 2.55 3.90
CA VAL A 32 0.34 1.91 3.36
C VAL A 32 0.10 0.41 3.25
N VAL A 33 0.74 -0.24 2.27
CA VAL A 33 0.74 -1.70 2.21
C VAL A 33 1.50 -2.23 3.42
N ARG A 34 0.89 -3.18 4.13
CA ARG A 34 1.55 -3.92 5.21
C ARG A 34 2.83 -4.58 4.70
N GLN A 35 3.83 -4.65 5.57
CA GLN A 35 5.11 -5.25 5.20
C GLN A 35 4.99 -6.78 5.13
N GLY A 36 5.75 -7.38 4.22
CA GLY A 36 5.83 -8.82 4.05
C GLY A 36 5.92 -9.28 2.60
N LEU A 37 5.82 -10.59 2.42
CA LEU A 37 5.80 -11.30 1.17
C LEU A 37 4.37 -11.48 0.67
N TYR A 38 4.15 -11.21 -0.61
CA TYR A 38 2.85 -11.27 -1.27
C TYR A 38 2.93 -12.09 -2.54
N LYS A 39 1.91 -12.91 -2.78
CA LYS A 39 1.58 -13.37 -4.13
C LYS A 39 0.95 -12.19 -4.85
N VAL A 40 1.32 -11.98 -6.11
CA VAL A 40 0.66 -11.00 -6.97
C VAL A 40 0.09 -11.67 -8.21
N ASP A 41 -1.17 -11.36 -8.53
CA ASP A 41 -1.85 -11.75 -9.75
C ASP A 41 -2.13 -10.51 -10.61
N PHE A 42 -1.68 -10.49 -11.86
CA PHE A 42 -1.84 -9.37 -12.79
C PHE A 42 -2.83 -9.69 -13.89
N HIS A 43 -3.58 -8.68 -14.31
CA HIS A 43 -4.58 -8.77 -15.36
C HIS A 43 -4.46 -7.54 -16.28
N THR A 44 -4.44 -7.80 -17.59
CA THR A 44 -4.57 -6.79 -18.65
C THR A 44 -5.47 -7.33 -19.75
N VAL A 45 -5.85 -6.48 -20.69
CA VAL A 45 -6.55 -6.92 -21.92
C VAL A 45 -5.72 -7.89 -22.78
N HIS A 46 -4.40 -7.95 -22.57
CA HIS A 46 -3.49 -8.81 -23.32
C HIS A 46 -3.19 -10.15 -22.62
N GLY A 47 -3.69 -10.35 -21.40
CA GLY A 47 -3.52 -11.61 -20.67
C GLY A 47 -3.38 -11.43 -19.17
N THR A 48 -3.07 -12.54 -18.52
CA THR A 48 -2.87 -12.64 -17.07
C THR A 48 -1.47 -13.17 -16.75
N GLY A 49 -1.03 -12.95 -15.52
CA GLY A 49 0.21 -13.55 -15.02
C GLY A 49 0.26 -13.49 -13.50
N CYS A 50 1.30 -14.08 -12.92
CA CYS A 50 1.54 -14.02 -11.49
C CYS A 50 3.02 -13.84 -11.16
N GLY A 51 3.29 -13.51 -9.91
CA GLY A 51 4.63 -13.39 -9.37
C GLY A 51 4.61 -13.25 -7.85
N VAL A 52 5.76 -12.87 -7.31
CA VAL A 52 5.93 -12.63 -5.88
C VAL A 52 6.57 -11.26 -5.68
N VAL A 53 6.12 -10.52 -4.68
CA VAL A 53 6.74 -9.26 -4.26
C VAL A 53 6.90 -9.23 -2.74
N TYR A 54 8.04 -8.71 -2.31
CA TYR A 54 8.31 -8.36 -0.92
C TYR A 54 8.19 -6.84 -0.76
N VAL A 55 7.48 -6.45 0.29
CA VAL A 55 7.12 -5.07 0.59
C VAL A 55 7.76 -4.70 1.92
N MET A 56 8.62 -3.69 1.90
CA MET A 56 9.34 -3.22 3.09
C MET A 56 9.78 -1.77 2.89
N ASP A 57 9.56 -0.94 3.91
CA ASP A 57 10.05 0.45 3.99
C ASP A 57 9.85 1.28 2.71
N GLY A 58 8.62 1.29 2.19
CA GLY A 58 8.27 2.06 0.99
C GLY A 58 8.81 1.48 -0.33
N LYS A 59 9.41 0.28 -0.30
CA LYS A 59 9.94 -0.43 -1.46
C LYS A 59 9.13 -1.69 -1.76
N MET A 60 8.99 -1.99 -3.05
CA MET A 60 8.48 -3.27 -3.55
C MET A 60 9.55 -3.93 -4.42
N ARG A 61 9.93 -5.15 -4.08
CA ARG A 61 10.94 -5.93 -4.83
C ARG A 61 10.44 -7.33 -5.05
N GLY A 62 10.62 -7.87 -6.25
CA GLY A 62 10.10 -9.19 -6.55
C GLY A 62 10.34 -9.60 -7.98
N GLY A 63 9.49 -10.47 -8.49
CA GLY A 63 9.59 -10.94 -9.85
C GLY A 63 8.68 -12.12 -10.17
N ASN A 64 8.90 -12.66 -11.34
CA ASN A 64 8.37 -13.93 -11.81
C ASN A 64 9.47 -14.71 -12.55
N SER A 65 9.08 -15.70 -13.35
CA SER A 65 10.00 -16.57 -14.10
C SER A 65 10.88 -15.87 -15.14
N ALA A 66 10.58 -14.63 -15.54
CA ALA A 66 11.37 -13.91 -16.54
C ALA A 66 11.75 -12.47 -16.17
N PHE A 67 10.99 -11.85 -15.27
CA PHE A 67 11.12 -10.44 -14.94
C PHE A 67 11.38 -10.21 -13.46
N ALA A 68 12.30 -9.29 -13.18
CA ALA A 68 12.46 -8.67 -11.87
C ALA A 68 11.56 -7.44 -11.79
N PHE A 69 10.97 -7.21 -10.61
CA PHE A 69 10.10 -6.08 -10.31
C PHE A 69 10.76 -5.18 -9.26
N MET A 70 10.86 -3.89 -9.56
CA MET A 70 11.48 -2.90 -8.68
C MET A 70 10.65 -1.64 -8.64
N GLY A 71 10.11 -1.32 -7.46
CA GLY A 71 9.23 -0.17 -7.30
C GLY A 71 9.25 0.45 -5.92
N THR A 72 8.45 1.50 -5.80
CA THR A 72 8.19 2.20 -4.54
C THR A 72 6.70 2.33 -4.34
N TYR A 73 6.28 2.41 -3.09
CA TYR A 73 4.90 2.69 -2.71
C TYR A 73 4.85 3.77 -1.64
N THR A 74 3.78 4.57 -1.67
CA THR A 74 3.54 5.64 -0.71
C THR A 74 2.04 5.71 -0.42
N GLY A 75 1.69 5.94 0.85
CA GLY A 75 0.32 6.23 1.26
C GLY A 75 -0.01 7.72 1.15
N GLU A 76 -1.19 8.03 0.62
CA GLU A 76 -1.74 9.38 0.51
C GLU A 76 -3.24 9.35 0.84
N GLY A 77 -3.59 9.74 2.07
CA GLY A 77 -4.95 9.57 2.59
C GLY A 77 -5.38 8.10 2.55
N ASP A 78 -6.49 7.80 1.90
CA ASP A 78 -7.03 6.44 1.76
C ASP A 78 -6.56 5.73 0.48
N THR A 79 -5.52 6.24 -0.18
CA THR A 79 -5.00 5.67 -1.43
C THR A 79 -3.51 5.36 -1.32
N ILE A 80 -3.15 4.20 -1.83
CA ILE A 80 -1.76 3.77 -1.99
C ILE A 80 -1.35 4.05 -3.43
N LYS A 81 -0.28 4.83 -3.62
CA LYS A 81 0.35 5.06 -4.92
C LYS A 81 1.55 4.14 -5.07
N VAL A 82 1.66 3.46 -6.22
CA VAL A 82 2.75 2.55 -6.55
C VAL A 82 3.37 2.95 -7.87
N LYS A 83 4.69 2.97 -7.93
CA LYS A 83 5.45 3.06 -9.17
C LYS A 83 6.39 1.87 -9.24
N ILE A 84 6.21 1.00 -10.24
CA ILE A 84 7.01 -0.22 -10.38
C ILE A 84 7.56 -0.35 -11.79
N SER A 85 8.79 -0.84 -11.89
CA SER A 85 9.48 -1.09 -13.15
C SER A 85 9.82 -2.56 -13.29
N THR A 86 9.79 -3.06 -14.52
CA THR A 86 10.17 -4.42 -14.86
C THR A 86 11.52 -4.46 -15.56
N GLN A 87 12.31 -5.49 -15.28
CA GLN A 87 13.52 -5.80 -16.02
C GLN A 87 13.56 -7.29 -16.32
N ARG A 88 13.69 -7.65 -17.60
CA ARG A 88 13.96 -9.04 -17.99
C ARG A 88 15.34 -9.45 -17.48
N TYR A 89 15.39 -10.58 -16.79
CA TYR A 89 16.66 -11.20 -16.36
C TYR A 89 16.87 -12.57 -17.02
N ASN A 90 15.80 -13.18 -17.53
CA ASN A 90 15.84 -14.44 -18.24
C ASN A 90 15.27 -14.24 -19.65
N ASP A 91 16.13 -14.44 -20.65
CA ASP A 91 15.83 -14.29 -22.07
C ASP A 91 15.17 -15.54 -22.65
N ASP A 92 14.15 -16.05 -21.96
CA ASP A 92 13.32 -17.15 -22.45
C ASP A 92 12.41 -16.64 -23.58
N PRO A 93 12.62 -17.08 -24.85
CA PRO A 93 11.82 -16.62 -25.98
C PRO A 93 10.36 -17.03 -25.90
N SER A 94 10.05 -18.06 -25.11
CA SER A 94 8.68 -18.52 -24.87
C SER A 94 7.93 -17.62 -23.88
N PHE A 95 8.65 -16.87 -23.04
CA PHE A 95 8.07 -15.98 -22.04
C PHE A 95 7.98 -14.54 -22.55
N LYS A 96 6.82 -14.19 -23.13
CA LYS A 96 6.54 -12.84 -23.61
C LYS A 96 6.11 -11.92 -22.47
N GLY A 97 6.60 -10.67 -22.49
CA GLY A 97 6.13 -9.64 -21.58
C GLY A 97 4.66 -9.30 -21.85
N LEU A 98 3.91 -8.98 -20.78
CA LEU A 98 2.47 -8.74 -20.86
C LEU A 98 2.10 -7.55 -21.78
N PHE A 99 3.01 -6.58 -21.91
CA PHE A 99 2.85 -5.41 -22.77
C PHE A 99 3.58 -5.55 -24.11
N GLY A 100 4.10 -6.74 -24.45
CA GLY A 100 4.90 -6.96 -25.66
C GLY A 100 6.28 -6.31 -25.65
N ILE A 101 6.64 -5.61 -24.57
CA ILE A 101 7.93 -4.98 -24.32
C ILE A 101 8.45 -5.41 -22.94
N ASP A 102 9.77 -5.44 -22.79
CA ASP A 102 10.40 -6.01 -21.60
C ASP A 102 10.57 -5.01 -20.45
N ARG A 103 10.82 -3.75 -20.80
CA ARG A 103 10.98 -2.66 -19.83
C ARG A 103 9.72 -1.82 -19.80
N VAL A 104 8.94 -2.03 -18.76
CA VAL A 104 7.70 -1.29 -18.50
C VAL A 104 7.83 -0.56 -17.18
N THR A 105 7.25 0.63 -17.10
CA THR A 105 7.01 1.34 -15.85
C THR A 105 5.51 1.48 -15.66
N LEU A 106 5.00 0.91 -14.58
CA LEU A 106 3.62 1.00 -14.18
C LEU A 106 3.46 2.08 -13.13
N THR A 107 2.40 2.88 -13.27
CA THR A 107 1.91 3.76 -12.21
C THR A 107 0.54 3.27 -11.80
N LEU A 108 0.40 2.86 -10.54
CA LEU A 108 -0.81 2.24 -10.01
C LEU A 108 -1.31 3.01 -8.79
N THR A 109 -2.61 2.96 -8.59
CA THR A 109 -3.32 3.44 -7.41
C THR A 109 -4.17 2.32 -6.86
N GLY A 110 -4.25 2.21 -5.54
CA GLY A 110 -4.93 1.11 -4.91
C GLY A 110 -5.25 1.34 -3.45
N ARG A 111 -5.76 0.29 -2.82
CA ARG A 111 -6.12 0.25 -1.40
C ARG A 111 -5.85 -1.14 -0.84
N GLU A 112 -5.52 -1.19 0.44
CA GLU A 112 -5.43 -2.44 1.20
C GLU A 112 -6.79 -2.76 1.83
N ASP A 113 -7.13 -4.04 1.86
CA ASP A 113 -8.31 -4.61 2.50
C ASP A 113 -7.90 -5.93 3.19
N GLY A 114 -7.67 -5.85 4.50
CA GLY A 114 -7.20 -6.99 5.31
C GLY A 114 -5.84 -7.51 4.84
N ASP A 115 -5.78 -8.77 4.41
CA ASP A 115 -4.58 -9.42 3.88
C ASP A 115 -4.42 -9.29 2.36
N ALA A 116 -5.30 -8.54 1.71
CA ALA A 116 -5.26 -8.27 0.28
C ALA A 116 -5.02 -6.79 0.00
N ALA A 117 -4.43 -6.48 -1.17
CA ALA A 117 -4.38 -5.13 -1.69
C ALA A 117 -4.65 -5.14 -3.19
N GLU A 118 -5.53 -4.25 -3.63
CA GLU A 118 -5.92 -4.13 -5.04
C GLU A 118 -5.40 -2.84 -5.65
N PHE A 119 -4.82 -2.95 -6.84
CA PHE A 119 -4.21 -1.86 -7.57
C PHE A 119 -4.69 -1.82 -9.01
N GLU A 120 -4.92 -0.61 -9.51
CA GLU A 120 -5.25 -0.35 -10.90
C GLU A 120 -4.36 0.77 -11.46
N GLY A 121 -4.08 0.72 -12.75
CA GLY A 121 -3.32 1.76 -13.43
C GLY A 121 -2.93 1.38 -14.84
N SER A 122 -1.80 1.90 -15.30
CA SER A 122 -1.33 1.67 -16.67
C SER A 122 0.19 1.72 -16.80
N ALA A 123 0.67 1.20 -17.93
CA ALA A 123 2.05 1.32 -18.36
C ALA A 123 2.31 2.68 -19.02
N LEU A 124 3.36 3.37 -18.61
CA LEU A 124 3.76 4.65 -19.21
C LEU A 124 4.11 4.50 -20.70
N GLN A 125 4.70 3.36 -21.06
CA GLN A 125 5.14 3.05 -22.42
C GLN A 125 3.99 2.61 -23.34
N VAL A 126 2.87 2.18 -22.77
CA VAL A 126 1.68 1.74 -23.53
C VAL A 126 0.43 2.41 -22.94
N PRO A 127 0.25 3.73 -23.19
CA PRO A 127 -0.90 4.46 -22.67
C PRO A 127 -2.23 3.84 -23.12
N GLY A 128 -3.22 3.86 -22.24
CA GLY A 128 -4.57 3.34 -22.54
C GLY A 128 -4.77 1.85 -22.28
N VAL A 129 -3.71 1.08 -21.98
CA VAL A 129 -3.85 -0.31 -21.55
C VAL A 129 -4.03 -0.37 -20.05
N ALA A 130 -5.24 -0.75 -19.61
CA ALA A 130 -5.55 -0.97 -18.21
C ALA A 130 -4.78 -2.17 -17.65
N PHE A 131 -4.25 -1.98 -16.45
CA PHE A 131 -3.54 -2.98 -15.68
C PHE A 131 -4.17 -3.06 -14.29
N ARG A 132 -4.51 -4.28 -13.86
CA ARG A 132 -4.98 -4.56 -12.50
C ARG A 132 -4.03 -5.56 -11.84
N ALA A 133 -3.72 -5.33 -10.57
CA ALA A 133 -2.97 -6.27 -9.74
C ALA A 133 -3.69 -6.51 -8.42
N VAL A 134 -3.71 -7.77 -7.99
CA VAL A 134 -4.20 -8.18 -6.67
C VAL A 134 -3.02 -8.80 -5.92
N LEU A 135 -2.69 -8.23 -4.78
CA LEU A 135 -1.68 -8.74 -3.85
C LEU A 135 -2.40 -9.50 -2.74
N ASN A 136 -1.97 -10.72 -2.48
CA ASN A 136 -2.44 -11.53 -1.36
C ASN A 136 -1.25 -11.86 -0.46
N ARG A 137 -1.34 -11.52 0.83
CA ARG A 137 -0.24 -11.71 1.78
C ARG A 137 0.04 -13.21 1.98
N ILE A 138 1.32 -13.57 1.97
CA ILE A 138 1.82 -14.92 2.25
C ILE A 138 2.35 -14.99 3.70
N GLY A 139 3.14 -13.99 4.11
CA GLY A 139 3.80 -13.96 5.42
C GLY A 139 4.91 -12.91 5.49
N ASP A 140 5.61 -12.81 6.61
CA ASP A 140 6.84 -12.02 6.81
C ASP A 140 7.90 -12.81 7.58
#